data_AF-A0A8J3J254-F1
#
_entry.id   AF-A0A8J3J254-F1
#
_cell.length_a   1.000
_cell.length_b   1.000
_cell.length_c   1.000
_cell.angle_alpha   90.00
_cell.angle_beta   90.00
_cell.angle_gamma   90.00
#
_symmetry.space_group_name_H-M   'P 1'
#
loop_
_entity.id
_entity.type
_entity.pdbx_description
1 polymer ?
#
loop_
_entity_poly.entity_id
_entity_poly.type
_entity_poly.pdbx_seq_one_letter_code
_entity_poly.pdbx_strand_id
1 'polypeptide(L)'
;MTPVFSAIERAGVGRYDYRATVGPWFRSLFVFQPDTARMAAAPVDYQVHTVIGMLLFMPWPFTRLVHAFTAPAGYLFRPYLAYRSRDVRRTAARGWSPVGTPDRR
;
A
#
# COMPACT_ATOMS: atom_id res chain seq x y z
N MET A 1 8.19 -41.53 8.38
CA MET A 1 8.44 -40.36 7.50
C MET A 1 7.23 -40.22 6.58
N THR A 2 6.16 -39.63 7.11
CA THR A 2 4.84 -39.54 6.46
C THR A 2 4.34 -38.11 6.68
N PRO A 3 3.70 -37.49 5.67
CA PRO A 3 3.68 -36.04 5.53
C PRO A 3 2.68 -35.41 6.50
N VAL A 4 3.20 -34.60 7.45
CA VAL A 4 2.40 -33.79 8.38
C VAL A 4 1.50 -32.78 7.65
N PHE A 5 1.78 -32.51 6.38
CA PHE A 5 1.01 -31.60 5.53
C PHE A 5 -0.39 -32.11 5.13
N SER A 6 -0.65 -33.42 5.07
CA SER A 6 -1.95 -33.94 4.56
C SER A 6 -3.10 -33.92 5.58
N ALA A 7 -2.81 -33.66 6.86
CA ALA A 7 -3.84 -33.46 7.90
C ALA A 7 -4.44 -32.04 7.88
N ILE A 8 -3.75 -31.08 7.25
CA ILE A 8 -4.18 -29.67 7.15
C ILE A 8 -5.28 -29.50 6.08
N GLU A 9 -5.23 -30.27 4.99
CA GLU A 9 -6.23 -30.19 3.90
C GLU A 9 -7.60 -30.83 4.22
N ARG A 10 -7.67 -31.78 5.16
CA ARG A 10 -8.94 -32.47 5.49
C ARG A 10 -9.94 -31.61 6.27
N ALA A 11 -9.55 -30.44 6.75
CA ALA A 11 -10.43 -29.51 7.47
C ALA A 11 -11.29 -28.63 6.53
N GLY A 12 -11.43 -28.99 5.26
CA GLY A 12 -12.29 -28.29 4.30
C GLY A 12 -13.81 -28.49 4.48
N VAL A 13 -14.31 -29.24 5.47
CA VAL A 13 -15.77 -29.50 5.60
C VAL A 13 -16.28 -29.37 7.03
N GLY A 14 -16.06 -28.19 7.61
CA GLY A 14 -16.93 -27.60 8.60
C GLY A 14 -16.91 -26.11 8.32
N ARG A 15 -18.05 -25.50 7.98
CA ARG A 15 -18.12 -24.08 7.58
C ARG A 15 -17.72 -23.20 8.77
N TYR A 16 -16.42 -22.99 8.97
CA TYR A 16 -15.92 -22.06 9.96
C TYR A 16 -16.41 -20.66 9.57
N ASP A 17 -17.25 -20.08 10.42
CA ASP A 17 -17.82 -18.76 10.16
C ASP A 17 -16.82 -17.66 10.53
N TYR A 18 -15.87 -17.42 9.62
CA TYR A 18 -14.87 -16.35 9.74
C TYR A 18 -15.51 -14.95 9.94
N ARG A 19 -16.80 -14.79 9.58
CA ARG A 19 -17.54 -13.53 9.73
C ARG A 19 -17.89 -13.24 11.18
N ALA A 20 -17.98 -14.26 12.03
CA ALA A 20 -18.29 -14.11 13.44
C ALA A 20 -17.03 -13.84 14.30
N THR A 21 -15.84 -14.12 13.76
CA THR A 21 -14.58 -14.10 14.52
C THR A 21 -13.59 -13.08 13.94
N VAL A 22 -13.04 -13.35 12.76
CA VAL A 22 -11.96 -12.55 12.13
C VAL A 22 -12.47 -11.18 11.70
N GLY A 23 -13.69 -11.09 11.16
CA GLY A 23 -14.28 -9.81 10.74
C GLY A 23 -14.43 -8.81 11.91
N PRO A 24 -15.13 -9.17 13.00
CA PRO A 24 -15.25 -8.34 14.19
C PRO A 24 -13.90 -8.05 14.86
N TRP A 25 -12.99 -9.02 14.88
CA TRP A 25 -11.62 -8.81 15.34
C TRP A 25 -10.89 -7.73 14.54
N PHE A 26 -10.94 -7.78 13.21
CA PHE A 26 -10.29 -6.79 12.36
C PHE A 26 -10.88 -5.39 12.55
N ARG A 27 -12.21 -5.28 12.70
CA ARG A 27 -12.87 -4.01 13.03
C ARG A 27 -12.39 -3.44 14.37
N SER A 28 -12.15 -4.30 15.36
CA SER A 28 -11.69 -3.93 16.70
C SER A 28 -10.33 -3.19 16.68
N LEU A 29 -9.48 -3.48 15.69
CA LEU A 29 -8.20 -2.79 15.49
C LEU A 29 -8.38 -1.31 15.10
N PHE A 30 -9.35 -0.98 14.25
CA PHE A 30 -9.59 0.40 13.80
C PHE A 30 -10.22 1.28 14.89
N VAL A 31 -10.91 0.67 15.85
CA VAL A 31 -11.44 1.37 17.03
C VAL A 31 -10.46 1.35 18.21
N PHE A 32 -9.22 0.90 17.98
CA PHE A 32 -8.15 0.79 18.98
C PHE A 32 -8.53 -0.01 20.24
N GLN A 33 -9.45 -0.99 20.11
CA GLN A 33 -9.82 -1.91 21.18
C GLN A 33 -9.63 -3.36 20.70
N PRO A 34 -8.37 -3.86 20.65
CA PRO A 34 -8.09 -5.17 20.09
C PRO A 34 -8.69 -6.31 20.93
N ASP A 35 -9.64 -7.05 20.35
CA ASP A 35 -10.23 -8.23 21.01
C ASP A 35 -9.44 -9.50 20.70
N THR A 36 -8.35 -9.74 21.43
CA THR A 36 -7.46 -10.90 21.21
C THR A 36 -8.14 -12.25 21.42
N ALA A 37 -9.22 -12.32 22.21
CA ALA A 37 -9.96 -13.56 22.45
C ALA A 37 -10.62 -14.10 21.17
N ARG A 38 -11.13 -13.21 20.31
CA ARG A 38 -11.72 -13.61 19.01
C ARG A 38 -10.70 -14.21 18.04
N MET A 39 -9.45 -13.73 18.07
CA MET A 39 -8.38 -14.30 17.23
C MET A 39 -7.83 -15.61 17.83
N ALA A 40 -7.75 -15.72 19.16
CA ALA A 40 -7.32 -16.95 19.82
C ALA A 40 -8.28 -18.13 19.55
N ALA A 41 -9.57 -17.85 19.38
CA ALA A 41 -10.58 -18.84 19.01
C ALA A 41 -10.57 -19.24 17.52
N ALA A 42 -9.78 -18.55 16.67
CA ALA A 42 -9.73 -18.82 15.25
C ALA A 42 -8.79 -20.00 14.90
N PRO A 43 -9.05 -20.76 13.82
CA PRO A 43 -8.12 -21.75 13.31
C PRO A 43 -6.75 -21.15 13.02
N VAL A 44 -5.71 -21.98 13.17
CA VAL A 44 -4.30 -21.57 13.06
C VAL A 44 -3.99 -20.89 11.72
N ASP A 45 -4.61 -21.34 10.62
CA ASP A 45 -4.41 -20.76 9.29
C ASP A 45 -4.71 -19.25 9.25
N TYR A 46 -5.78 -18.82 9.93
CA TYR A 46 -6.16 -17.40 10.01
C TYR A 46 -5.22 -16.59 10.90
N GLN A 47 -4.73 -17.19 12.00
CA GLN A 47 -3.77 -16.55 12.88
C GLN A 47 -2.43 -16.31 12.16
N VAL A 48 -1.93 -17.34 11.46
CA VAL A 48 -0.68 -17.27 10.68
C VAL A 48 -0.82 -16.25 9.55
N HIS A 49 -1.91 -16.29 8.78
CA HIS A 49 -2.15 -15.30 7.72
C HIS A 49 -2.17 -13.87 8.26
N THR A 50 -2.83 -13.65 9.40
CA THR A 50 -2.91 -12.35 10.04
C THR A 50 -1.52 -11.82 10.44
N VAL A 51 -0.69 -12.67 11.06
CA VAL A 51 0.69 -12.30 11.44
C VAL A 51 1.52 -11.97 10.19
N ILE A 52 1.44 -12.79 9.15
CA ILE A 52 2.12 -12.53 7.87
C ILE A 52 1.64 -11.20 7.27
N GLY A 53 0.34 -10.92 7.31
CA GLY A 53 -0.24 -9.66 6.85
C GLY A 53 0.32 -8.46 7.62
N MET A 54 0.35 -8.51 8.94
CA MET A 54 0.93 -7.43 9.77
C MET A 54 2.42 -7.22 9.49
N LEU A 55 3.17 -8.32 9.32
CA LEU A 55 4.58 -8.30 8.94
C LEU A 55 4.81 -7.79 7.52
N LEU A 56 3.83 -7.88 6.62
CA LEU A 56 3.90 -7.26 5.30
C LEU A 56 3.61 -5.76 5.37
N PHE A 57 2.63 -5.35 6.19
CA PHE A 57 2.25 -3.95 6.36
C PHE A 57 3.32 -3.11 7.06
N MET A 58 4.02 -3.66 8.06
CA MET A 58 5.06 -2.94 8.80
C MET A 58 6.21 -2.41 7.92
N PRO A 59 6.86 -3.23 7.05
CA PRO A 59 7.89 -2.77 6.13
C PRO A 59 7.33 -2.15 4.83
N TRP A 60 6.01 -2.20 4.60
CA TRP A 60 5.37 -1.75 3.35
C TRP A 60 5.91 -0.41 2.82
N PRO A 61 6.03 0.69 3.60
CA PRO A 61 6.49 1.98 3.07
C PRO A 61 7.97 2.00 2.69
N PHE A 62 8.77 1.04 3.16
CA PHE A 62 10.20 0.94 2.89
C PHE A 62 10.54 0.00 1.72
N THR A 63 9.53 -0.66 1.14
CA THR A 63 9.71 -1.60 0.04
C THR A 63 9.14 -1.06 -1.27
N ARG A 64 9.41 -1.78 -2.36
CA ARG A 64 8.83 -1.49 -3.68
C ARG A 64 7.30 -1.60 -3.70
N LEU A 65 6.67 -2.21 -2.68
CA LEU A 65 5.20 -2.32 -2.55
C LEU A 65 4.49 -0.97 -2.39
N VAL A 66 5.21 0.10 -2.02
CA VAL A 66 4.66 1.46 -1.97
C VAL A 66 4.05 1.90 -3.30
N HIS A 67 4.51 1.34 -4.42
CA HIS A 67 4.01 1.67 -5.76
C HIS A 67 2.55 1.23 -5.97
N ALA A 68 2.03 0.31 -5.15
CA ALA A 68 0.61 -0.06 -5.19
C ALA A 68 -0.31 1.13 -4.90
N PHE A 69 0.12 2.10 -4.07
CA PHE A 69 -0.64 3.30 -3.76
C PHE A 69 -0.56 4.38 -4.84
N THR A 70 0.43 4.31 -5.73
CA THR A 70 0.60 5.27 -6.83
C THR A 70 -0.02 4.77 -8.14
N ALA A 71 -0.92 3.78 -8.07
CA ALA A 71 -1.66 3.33 -9.25
C ALA A 71 -2.28 4.55 -9.95
N PRO A 72 -1.98 4.79 -11.24
CA PRO A 72 -2.35 6.02 -11.93
C PRO A 72 -3.84 6.04 -12.29
N ALA A 73 -4.73 5.98 -11.29
CA ALA A 73 -6.18 6.10 -11.49
C ALA A 73 -6.56 7.40 -12.20
N GLY A 74 -5.76 8.45 -12.00
CA GLY A 74 -5.92 9.72 -12.69
C GLY A 74 -5.67 9.68 -14.21
N TYR A 75 -5.01 8.65 -14.76
CA TYR A 75 -4.82 8.54 -16.22
C TYR A 75 -6.14 8.32 -16.95
N LEU A 76 -7.15 7.73 -16.30
CA LEU A 76 -8.46 7.51 -16.91
C LEU A 76 -9.15 8.83 -17.28
N PHE A 77 -8.87 9.89 -16.51
CA PHE A 77 -9.42 11.22 -16.72
C PHE A 77 -8.38 12.23 -17.21
N ARG A 78 -7.16 11.80 -17.54
CA ARG A 78 -6.08 12.70 -17.97
C ARG A 78 -6.22 13.02 -19.47
N PRO A 79 -6.29 14.30 -19.87
CA PRO A 79 -6.19 14.70 -21.27
C PRO A 79 -4.89 14.17 -21.89
N TYR A 80 -4.98 13.62 -23.11
CA TYR A 80 -3.85 12.99 -23.83
C TYR A 80 -2.66 13.94 -24.03
N LEU A 81 -2.94 15.24 -24.14
CA LEU A 81 -1.95 16.30 -24.31
C LEU A 81 -1.83 17.13 -23.04
N ALA A 82 -0.74 16.90 -22.29
CA ALA A 82 -0.37 17.75 -21.18
C ALA A 82 0.49 18.92 -21.68
N TYR A 83 -0.14 20.02 -22.08
CA TYR A 83 0.59 21.27 -22.35
C TYR A 83 1.06 21.86 -21.01
N ARG A 84 2.36 21.78 -20.73
CA ARG A 84 2.95 22.52 -19.61
C ARG A 84 3.32 23.90 -20.11
N SER A 85 2.53 24.91 -19.74
CA SER A 85 2.97 26.29 -19.90
C SER A 85 4.28 26.47 -19.14
N ARG A 86 5.24 27.24 -19.68
CA ARG A 86 6.47 27.56 -18.95
C ARG A 86 6.05 28.16 -17.62
N ASP A 87 6.37 27.49 -16.52
CA ASP A 87 6.29 28.08 -15.19
C ASP A 87 7.10 29.39 -15.28
N VAL A 88 6.44 30.54 -15.26
CA VAL A 88 7.08 31.86 -15.06
C VAL A 88 7.50 31.97 -13.59
N ARG A 89 7.89 30.85 -12.98
CA ARG A 89 8.40 30.78 -11.63
C ARG A 89 9.91 30.87 -11.72
N ARG A 90 10.32 32.12 -11.90
CA ARG A 90 11.68 32.65 -11.89
C ARG A 90 12.55 31.97 -12.93
N THR A 91 12.75 32.68 -14.04
CA THR A 91 14.08 32.85 -14.61
C THR A 91 15.11 32.79 -13.48
N ALA A 92 15.70 31.62 -13.27
CA ALA A 92 17.10 31.56 -12.93
C ALA A 92 17.78 32.18 -14.15
N ALA A 93 17.84 33.52 -14.15
CA ALA A 93 18.78 34.24 -14.98
C ALA A 93 20.10 33.53 -14.71
N ARG A 94 20.67 32.88 -15.74
CA ARG A 94 21.99 32.30 -15.60
C ARG A 94 22.87 33.48 -15.18
N GLY A 95 23.57 33.37 -14.05
CA GLY A 95 24.36 34.47 -13.46
C GLY A 95 25.51 34.98 -14.35
N TRP A 96 25.56 34.54 -15.60
CA TRP A 96 26.57 34.83 -16.61
C TRP A 96 25.96 35.30 -17.94
N SER A 97 24.72 35.79 -17.95
CA SER A 97 24.17 36.46 -19.13
C SER A 97 24.81 37.86 -19.27
N PRO A 98 25.48 38.17 -20.39
CA PRO A 98 26.01 39.51 -20.63
C PRO A 98 24.87 40.53 -20.63
N VAL A 99 24.99 41.59 -19.82
CA VAL A 99 24.05 42.71 -19.82
C VAL A 99 24.34 43.52 -21.08
N GLY A 100 23.39 43.54 -22.01
CA GLY A 100 23.55 44.17 -23.31
C GLY A 100 23.91 45.65 -23.18
N THR A 101 25.07 46.02 -23.70
CA THR A 101 25.28 47.36 -24.26
C THR A 101 25.69 47.14 -25.71
N PRO A 102 24.84 47.47 -26.70
CA PRO A 102 25.23 47.45 -28.09
C PRO A 102 26.16 48.63 -28.32
N ASP A 103 27.45 48.38 -28.52
CA ASP A 103 28.34 49.43 -29.02
C ASP A 103 28.15 49.54 -30.53
N ARG A 104 27.47 50.61 -30.94
CA ARG A 104 27.39 51.04 -32.33
C ARG A 104 28.58 51.95 -32.58
N ARG A 105 29.57 51.49 -33.33
CA ARG A 105 30.15 52.16 -34.52
C ARG A 105 31.31 51.38 -35.11
#